data_AF-A0A7L7Z1C1-F1
#
_entry.id   AF-A0A7L7Z1C1-F1
#
_cell.length_a   1.000
_cell.length_b   1.000
_cell.length_c   1.000
_cell.angle_alpha   90.00
_cell.angle_beta   90.00
_cell.angle_gamma   90.00
#
_symmetry.space_group_name_H-M   'P 1'
#
loop_
_entity.id
_entity.type
_entity.pdbx_description
1 polymer ?
#
loop_
_entity_poly.entity_id
_entity_poly.type
_entity_poly.pdbx_seq_one_letter_code
_entity_poly.pdbx_strand_id
1 'polypeptide(L)'
;MRMLEDVVLAWRAHALRHATEDAPAPGGGSGSCPACDASSFTGHEAIPRDAPHTAIHPLIAALETARAEAALDARERLYRETRGPVYRDHPFGMPAFVDYGERAAEIQQVVDQALARELTPLAPVIRQALDRVVNLRLAELEGEIGPVSDEGDDTDPEPLF
;
A
#
# COMPACT_ATOMS: atom_id res chain seq x y z
N MET A 1 -2.97 18.27 8.21
CA MET A 1 -2.38 17.53 7.07
C MET A 1 -3.01 16.15 7.07
N ARG A 2 -3.60 15.71 5.95
CA ARG A 2 -4.12 14.35 5.79
C ARG A 2 -3.15 13.58 4.90
N MET A 3 -1.92 13.40 5.38
CA MET A 3 -0.81 12.82 4.63
C MET A 3 -1.18 11.46 4.03
N LEU A 4 -1.86 10.60 4.80
CA LEU A 4 -2.30 9.30 4.31
C LEU A 4 -3.40 9.37 3.26
N GLU A 5 -4.27 10.39 3.30
CA GLU A 5 -5.26 10.58 2.24
C GLU A 5 -4.57 10.88 0.91
N ASP A 6 -3.57 11.77 0.91
CA ASP A 6 -2.80 12.09 -0.30
C ASP A 6 -2.07 10.87 -0.85
N VAL A 7 -1.46 10.07 0.03
CA VAL A 7 -0.79 8.79 -0.35
C VAL A 7 -1.79 7.82 -0.99
N VAL A 8 -2.95 7.61 -0.36
CA VAL A 8 -3.99 6.70 -0.88
C VAL A 8 -4.56 7.22 -2.19
N LEU A 9 -4.80 8.52 -2.33
CA LEU A 9 -5.32 9.12 -3.56
C LEU A 9 -4.30 9.04 -4.70
N ALA A 10 -3.02 9.29 -4.42
CA ALA A 10 -1.93 9.16 -5.39
C ALA A 10 -1.79 7.70 -5.85
N TRP A 11 -1.77 6.75 -4.90
CA TRP A 11 -1.77 5.32 -5.21
C TRP A 11 -2.97 4.94 -6.06
N ARG A 12 -4.19 5.32 -5.67
CA ARG A 12 -5.41 5.02 -6.43
C ARG A 12 -5.31 5.52 -7.86
N ALA A 13 -4.88 6.77 -8.05
CA ALA A 13 -4.76 7.36 -9.37
C ALA A 13 -3.72 6.62 -10.23
N HIS A 14 -2.60 6.20 -9.64
CA HIS A 14 -1.60 5.40 -10.32
C HIS A 14 -2.14 4.00 -10.64
N ALA A 15 -2.65 3.27 -9.66
CA ALA A 15 -3.17 1.91 -9.80
C ALA A 15 -4.25 1.82 -10.89
N LEU A 16 -5.17 2.80 -10.96
CA LEU A 16 -6.21 2.82 -11.98
C LEU A 16 -5.70 3.14 -13.40
N ARG A 17 -4.63 3.93 -13.54
CA ARG A 17 -4.01 4.20 -14.85
C ARG A 17 -3.28 2.97 -15.38
N HIS A 18 -2.59 2.26 -14.51
CA HIS A 18 -1.79 1.08 -14.86
C HIS A 18 -2.56 -0.24 -14.64
N ALA A 19 -3.88 -0.17 -14.47
CA ALA A 19 -4.73 -1.34 -14.25
C ALA A 19 -4.95 -2.18 -15.51
N THR A 20 -4.53 -1.74 -16.68
CA THR A 20 -4.64 -2.47 -17.96
C THR A 20 -3.36 -2.35 -18.79
N GLU A 21 -2.25 -1.93 -18.18
CA GLU A 21 -0.96 -2.00 -18.85
C GLU A 21 -0.42 -3.41 -18.65
N ASP A 22 0.14 -4.02 -19.68
CA ASP A 22 0.82 -5.32 -19.61
C ASP A 22 1.81 -5.31 -18.44
N ALA A 23 1.39 -5.83 -17.29
CA ALA A 23 2.32 -6.12 -16.23
C ALA A 23 3.17 -7.26 -16.80
N PRO A 24 4.50 -7.12 -16.93
CA PRO A 24 5.33 -8.23 -17.35
C PRO A 24 4.98 -9.38 -16.41
N ALA A 25 4.43 -10.46 -16.97
CA ALA A 25 3.94 -11.59 -16.19
C ALA A 25 5.00 -11.91 -15.13
N PRO A 26 4.74 -11.64 -13.84
CA PRO A 26 5.73 -11.93 -12.84
C PRO A 26 5.77 -13.44 -12.81
N GLY A 27 6.82 -14.02 -13.41
CA GLY A 27 7.34 -15.31 -13.02
C GLY A 27 7.71 -15.20 -11.54
N GLY A 28 6.71 -15.39 -10.68
CA GLY A 28 6.76 -15.06 -9.26
C GLY A 28 5.47 -15.55 -8.68
N GLY A 29 5.44 -16.84 -8.38
CA GLY A 29 4.27 -17.53 -7.86
C GLY A 29 3.71 -16.86 -6.60
N SER A 30 2.54 -17.35 -6.21
CA SER A 30 1.76 -17.06 -5.00
C SER A 30 2.51 -17.32 -3.67
N GLY A 31 3.78 -16.92 -3.59
CA GLY A 31 4.62 -16.97 -2.42
C GLY A 31 4.49 -15.69 -1.61
N SER A 32 4.61 -15.85 -0.30
CA SER A 32 4.62 -14.76 0.69
C SER A 32 5.65 -13.69 0.30
N CYS A 33 5.23 -12.42 0.26
CA CYS A 33 6.14 -11.31 -0.03
C CYS A 33 6.74 -10.81 1.29
N PRO A 34 8.06 -10.97 1.54
CA PRO A 34 8.67 -10.63 2.83
C PRO A 34 8.47 -9.17 3.22
N ALA A 35 8.42 -8.26 2.25
CA ALA A 35 8.19 -6.84 2.48
C ALA A 35 6.75 -6.56 2.96
N CYS A 36 5.77 -7.23 2.36
CA CYS A 36 4.38 -7.14 2.81
C CYS A 36 4.22 -7.83 4.17
N ASP A 37 4.81 -9.01 4.38
CA ASP A 37 4.68 -9.75 5.64
C ASP A 37 5.31 -9.00 6.83
N ALA A 38 6.39 -8.25 6.58
CA ALA A 38 7.05 -7.42 7.60
C ALA A 38 6.34 -6.08 7.85
N SER A 39 5.40 -5.67 6.99
CA SER A 39 4.73 -4.38 7.10
C SER A 39 3.72 -4.35 8.25
N SER A 40 3.69 -3.20 8.95
CA SER A 40 2.70 -2.96 10.01
C SER A 40 1.28 -2.77 9.47
N PHE A 41 1.13 -2.53 8.16
CA PHE A 41 -0.16 -2.26 7.50
C PHE A 41 -0.86 -3.52 6.99
N THR A 42 -0.15 -4.63 6.78
CA THR A 42 -0.73 -5.88 6.22
C THR A 42 -1.80 -6.50 7.10
N GLY A 43 -1.75 -6.28 8.41
CA GLY A 43 -2.79 -6.69 9.35
C GLY A 43 -3.92 -5.68 9.56
N HIS A 44 -3.83 -4.49 8.98
CA HIS A 44 -4.73 -3.38 9.24
C HIS A 44 -6.10 -3.57 8.57
N GLU A 45 -7.18 -3.20 9.25
CA GLU A 45 -8.57 -3.38 8.77
C GLU A 45 -8.87 -2.69 7.42
N ALA A 46 -8.14 -1.62 7.13
CA ALA A 46 -8.28 -0.85 5.89
C ALA A 46 -7.67 -1.54 4.66
N ILE A 47 -6.83 -2.56 4.88
CA ILE A 47 -6.13 -3.30 3.84
C ILE A 47 -6.81 -4.67 3.66
N PRO A 48 -7.55 -4.90 2.56
CA PRO A 48 -8.22 -6.18 2.35
C PRO A 48 -7.20 -7.32 2.17
N ARG A 49 -7.40 -8.43 2.88
CA ARG A 49 -6.49 -9.59 2.87
C ARG A 49 -6.60 -10.44 1.60
N ASP A 50 -7.73 -10.31 0.93
CA ASP A 50 -8.10 -11.00 -0.31
C ASP A 50 -7.71 -10.20 -1.57
N ALA A 51 -7.15 -8.99 -1.41
CA ALA A 51 -6.69 -8.18 -2.52
C ALA A 51 -5.52 -8.85 -3.27
N PRO A 52 -5.48 -8.76 -4.61
CA PRO A 52 -4.35 -9.28 -5.37
C PRO A 52 -3.06 -8.57 -4.99
N HIS A 53 -1.99 -9.35 -4.80
CA HIS A 53 -0.69 -8.86 -4.35
C HIS A 53 -0.18 -7.70 -5.21
N THR A 54 -0.32 -7.80 -6.54
CA THR A 54 0.11 -6.77 -7.50
C THR A 54 -0.58 -5.42 -7.32
N ALA A 55 -1.82 -5.39 -6.84
CA ALA A 55 -2.55 -4.16 -6.58
C ALA A 55 -2.22 -3.56 -5.19
N ILE A 56 -2.04 -4.43 -4.19
CA ILE A 56 -1.84 -3.99 -2.80
C ILE A 56 -0.39 -3.68 -2.43
N HIS A 57 0.59 -4.37 -3.05
CA HIS A 57 2.01 -4.18 -2.75
C HIS A 57 2.48 -2.73 -2.92
N PRO A 58 2.14 -2.00 -4.01
CA PRO A 58 2.53 -0.60 -4.15
C PRO A 58 1.91 0.31 -3.08
N LEU A 59 0.69 0.01 -2.62
CA LEU A 59 0.05 0.75 -1.54
C LEU A 59 0.81 0.56 -0.22
N ILE A 60 1.10 -0.70 0.13
CA ILE A 60 1.84 -1.04 1.35
C ILE A 60 3.21 -0.36 1.34
N ALA A 61 3.93 -0.42 0.22
CA ALA A 61 5.23 0.25 0.07
C ALA A 61 5.13 1.77 0.31
N ALA A 62 4.13 2.44 -0.28
CA ALA A 62 3.91 3.88 -0.10
C ALA A 62 3.54 4.24 1.35
N LEU A 63 2.74 3.40 2.02
CA LEU A 63 2.40 3.58 3.44
C LEU A 63 3.61 3.39 4.35
N GLU A 64 4.49 2.42 4.07
CA GLU A 64 5.74 2.25 4.83
C GLU A 64 6.71 3.43 4.63
N THR A 65 6.80 4.00 3.42
CA THR A 65 7.55 5.24 3.19
C THR A 65 6.98 6.40 4.02
N ALA A 66 5.65 6.59 3.97
CA ALA A 66 4.97 7.61 4.77
C ALA A 66 5.19 7.41 6.28
N ARG A 67 5.20 6.16 6.74
CA ARG A 67 5.50 5.80 8.13
C ARG A 67 6.91 6.19 8.55
N ALA A 68 7.90 5.90 7.71
CA ALA A 68 9.29 6.27 7.97
C ALA A 68 9.48 7.81 8.01
N GLU A 69 8.85 8.53 7.08
CA GLU A 69 8.87 10.00 7.05
C GLU A 69 8.23 10.61 8.29
N ALA A 70 7.06 10.11 8.69
CA ALA A 70 6.36 10.56 9.89
C ALA A 70 7.18 10.33 11.17
N ALA A 71 7.90 9.20 11.26
CA ALA A 71 8.80 8.93 12.39
C ALA A 71 9.99 9.89 12.44
N LEU A 72 10.60 10.18 11.29
CA LEU A 72 11.70 11.14 11.20
C LEU A 72 11.26 12.55 11.59
N ASP A 73 10.12 13.01 11.09
CA ASP A 73 9.58 14.33 11.40
C ASP A 73 9.15 14.43 12.88
N ALA A 74 8.50 13.40 13.43
CA ALA A 74 8.17 13.35 14.86
C ALA A 74 9.42 13.44 15.75
N ARG A 75 10.49 12.74 15.38
CA ARG A 75 11.78 12.81 16.08
C ARG A 75 12.38 14.21 16.00
N GLU A 76 12.34 14.84 14.82
CA GLU A 76 12.84 16.20 14.64
C GLU A 76 12.05 17.22 15.47
N ARG A 77 10.72 17.14 15.48
CA ARG A 77 9.87 18.02 16.30
C ARG A 77 10.16 17.86 17.78
N LEU A 78 10.22 16.62 18.27
CA LEU A 78 10.56 16.33 19.67
C LEU A 78 11.91 16.92 20.04
N TYR A 79 12.90 16.80 19.15
CA TYR A 79 14.22 17.38 19.34
C TYR A 79 14.16 18.92 19.45
N ARG A 80 13.49 19.58 18.50
CA ARG A 80 13.34 21.04 18.49
C ARG A 80 12.61 21.56 19.74
N GLU A 81 11.62 20.83 20.23
CA GLU A 81 10.82 21.22 21.40
C GLU A 81 11.57 21.00 22.73
N THR A 82 12.28 19.87 22.87
CA THR A 82 12.88 19.47 24.16
C THR A 82 14.32 19.94 24.33
N ARG A 83 15.13 19.90 23.27
CA ARG A 83 16.56 20.25 23.30
C ARG A 83 16.88 21.54 22.56
N GLY A 84 16.07 21.93 21.59
CA GLY A 84 16.23 23.20 20.85
C GLY A 84 16.37 24.46 21.73
N PRO A 85 15.62 24.62 22.82
CA PRO A 85 15.76 25.79 23.71
C PRO A 85 17.11 25.84 24.44
N VAL A 86 17.68 24.68 24.79
CA VAL A 86 18.92 24.56 25.58
C VAL A 86 20.14 24.95 24.74
N TYR A 87 20.11 24.70 23.44
CA TYR A 87 21.23 24.95 22.54
C TYR A 87 21.09 26.21 21.69
N ARG A 88 20.00 26.97 21.86
CA ARG A 88 19.70 28.17 21.06
C ARG A 88 20.81 29.22 21.11
N ASP A 89 21.43 29.40 22.27
CA ASP A 89 22.48 30.40 22.52
C ASP A 89 23.89 29.78 22.66
N HIS A 90 24.05 28.50 22.31
CA HIS A 90 25.33 27.80 22.47
C HIS A 90 26.30 28.25 21.36
N PRO A 91 27.54 28.68 21.70
CA PRO A 91 28.47 29.33 20.75
C PRO A 91 28.95 28.43 19.61
N PHE A 92 28.78 27.11 19.75
CA PHE A 92 29.12 26.13 18.71
C PHE A 92 27.91 25.66 17.89
N GLY A 93 26.70 26.18 18.17
CA GLY A 93 25.46 25.79 17.50
C GLY A 93 25.21 24.30 17.57
N MET A 94 24.52 23.84 18.62
CA MET A 94 24.06 22.44 18.79
C MET A 94 25.20 21.39 18.75
N PRO A 95 25.58 20.74 19.86
CA PRO A 95 26.45 19.58 19.78
C PRO A 95 25.70 18.53 18.96
N ALA A 96 26.19 18.24 17.75
CA ALA A 96 25.66 17.21 16.84
C ALA A 96 25.77 15.78 17.40
N PHE A 97 25.79 15.62 18.73
CA PHE A 97 25.91 14.34 19.39
C PHE A 97 24.52 13.75 19.60
N VAL A 98 24.07 13.09 18.53
CA VAL A 98 23.43 11.77 18.53
C VAL A 98 22.23 11.62 19.48
N ASP A 99 21.03 11.71 18.90
CA ASP A 99 19.91 10.93 19.41
C ASP A 99 20.27 9.44 19.21
N TYR A 100 20.63 8.74 20.29
CA TYR A 100 20.99 7.31 20.26
C TYR A 100 19.78 6.39 20.01
N GLY A 101 18.63 6.94 19.65
CA GLY A 101 17.40 6.18 19.51
C GLY A 101 16.79 5.81 20.86
N GLU A 102 17.14 6.53 21.93
CA GLU A 102 16.65 6.30 23.30
C GLU A 102 15.12 6.27 23.39
N ARG A 103 14.43 6.88 22.42
CA ARG A 103 12.96 6.92 22.33
C ARG A 103 12.42 6.46 20.98
N ALA A 104 13.25 5.81 20.14
CA ALA A 104 12.86 5.43 18.79
C ALA A 104 11.62 4.51 18.79
N ALA A 105 11.56 3.54 19.71
CA ALA A 105 10.42 2.64 19.84
C ALA A 105 9.13 3.37 20.29
N GLU A 106 9.23 4.30 21.23
CA GLU A 106 8.08 5.10 21.70
C GLU A 106 7.54 6.00 20.59
N ILE A 107 8.44 6.69 19.88
CA ILE A 107 8.08 7.53 18.74
C ILE A 107 7.38 6.69 17.67
N GLN A 108 7.96 5.54 17.33
CA GLN A 108 7.38 4.65 16.34
C GLN A 108 6.00 4.16 16.75
N GLN A 109 5.81 3.79 18.03
CA GLN A 109 4.50 3.35 18.53
C GLN A 109 3.44 4.46 18.43
N VAL A 110 3.78 5.69 18.78
CA VAL A 110 2.86 6.83 18.68
C VAL A 110 2.52 7.15 17.22
N VAL A 111 3.52 7.10 16.35
CA VAL A 111 3.35 7.28 14.89
C VAL A 111 2.43 6.19 14.33
N ASP A 112 2.68 4.93 14.65
CA ASP A 112 1.87 3.80 14.18
C ASP A 112 0.41 3.94 14.60
N GLN A 113 0.15 4.36 15.85
CA GLN A 113 -1.21 4.64 16.33
C GLN A 113 -1.86 5.85 15.66
N ALA A 114 -1.09 6.88 15.33
CA ALA A 114 -1.61 8.05 14.62
C ALA A 114 -1.99 7.67 13.17
N LEU A 115 -1.10 6.96 12.48
CA LEU A 115 -1.31 6.50 11.11
C LEU A 115 -2.46 5.50 11.01
N ALA A 116 -2.58 4.56 11.94
CA ALA A 116 -3.72 3.64 11.98
C ALA A 116 -5.07 4.40 12.06
N ARG A 117 -5.17 5.39 12.95
CA ARG A 117 -6.36 6.25 13.09
C ARG A 117 -6.66 7.06 11.84
N GLU A 118 -5.63 7.54 11.14
CA GLU A 118 -5.79 8.25 9.87
C GLU A 118 -6.17 7.33 8.71
N LEU A 119 -5.73 6.06 8.76
CA LEU A 119 -5.97 5.08 7.70
C LEU A 119 -7.38 4.45 7.77
N THR A 120 -7.91 4.20 8.98
CA THR A 120 -9.27 3.64 9.18
C THR A 120 -10.36 4.30 8.31
N PRO A 121 -10.52 5.64 8.28
CA PRO A 121 -11.57 6.26 7.46
C PRO A 121 -11.36 6.11 5.95
N LEU A 122 -10.16 5.72 5.50
CA LEU A 122 -9.83 5.53 4.08
C LEU A 122 -10.14 4.10 3.59
N ALA A 123 -10.49 3.17 4.49
CA ALA A 123 -10.81 1.78 4.14
C ALA A 123 -11.84 1.64 2.99
N PRO A 124 -12.96 2.40 2.96
CA PRO A 124 -13.93 2.30 1.85
C PRO A 124 -13.33 2.75 0.51
N VAL A 125 -12.47 3.78 0.53
CA VAL A 125 -11.81 4.32 -0.67
C VAL A 125 -10.82 3.30 -1.24
N ILE A 126 -10.04 2.67 -0.36
CA ILE A 126 -9.08 1.62 -0.74
C ILE A 126 -9.82 0.43 -1.34
N ARG A 127 -10.88 -0.06 -0.70
CA ARG A 127 -11.70 -1.18 -1.21
C ARG A 127 -12.31 -0.86 -2.57
N GLN A 128 -12.96 0.29 -2.71
CA GLN A 128 -13.55 0.70 -3.99
C GLN A 128 -12.51 0.80 -5.12
N ALA A 129 -11.30 1.28 -4.81
CA ALA A 129 -10.23 1.35 -5.79
C ALA A 129 -9.75 -0.05 -6.20
N LEU A 130 -9.57 -0.97 -5.24
CA LEU A 130 -9.17 -2.35 -5.51
C LEU A 130 -10.22 -3.09 -6.35
N ASP A 131 -11.49 -3.02 -5.98
CA ASP A 131 -12.60 -3.63 -6.73
C ASP A 131 -12.58 -3.16 -8.18
N ARG A 132 -12.34 -1.86 -8.39
CA ARG A 132 -12.24 -1.30 -9.74
C ARG A 132 -11.01 -1.79 -10.50
N VAL A 133 -9.84 -1.89 -9.85
CA VAL A 133 -8.62 -2.43 -10.48
C VAL A 133 -8.84 -3.89 -10.90
N VAL A 134 -9.43 -4.71 -10.02
CA VAL A 134 -9.73 -6.12 -10.31
C VAL A 134 -10.71 -6.23 -11.48
N ASN A 135 -11.80 -5.47 -11.46
CA ASN A 135 -12.79 -5.49 -12.55
C ASN A 135 -12.19 -5.05 -13.90
N LEU A 136 -11.29 -4.06 -13.92
CA LEU A 136 -10.61 -3.65 -15.14
C LEU A 136 -9.71 -4.76 -15.69
N ARG A 137 -8.97 -5.45 -14.82
CA ARG A 137 -8.13 -6.61 -15.20
C ARG A 137 -8.97 -7.79 -15.68
N LEU A 138 -10.09 -8.09 -15.03
CA LEU A 138 -11.00 -9.15 -15.47
C LEU A 138 -11.57 -8.85 -16.86
N ALA A 139 -12.02 -7.62 -17.10
CA ALA A 139 -12.54 -7.21 -18.41
C ALA A 139 -11.47 -7.26 -19.52
N GLU A 140 -10.23 -6.94 -19.21
CA GLU A 140 -9.09 -7.09 -20.12
C GLU A 140 -8.85 -8.57 -20.48
N LEU A 141 -8.80 -9.45 -19.48
CA LEU A 141 -8.64 -10.89 -19.68
C LEU A 141 -9.80 -11.51 -20.47
N GLU A 142 -11.04 -11.09 -20.23
CA GLU A 142 -12.20 -11.53 -21.01
C GLU A 142 -12.09 -11.10 -22.49
N GLY A 143 -11.53 -9.92 -22.75
CA GLY A 143 -11.24 -9.45 -24.11
C GLY A 143 -10.13 -10.25 -24.81
N GLU A 144 -9.11 -10.66 -24.06
CA GLU A 144 -7.98 -11.46 -24.57
C GLU A 144 -8.36 -12.92 -24.88
N ILE A 145 -9.24 -13.53 -24.08
CA ILE A 145 -9.67 -14.93 -24.27
C ILE A 145 -10.62 -15.07 -25.47
N GLY A 146 -11.29 -13.98 -25.89
CA GLY A 146 -12.26 -13.99 -26.98
C GLY A 146 -13.55 -14.75 -26.62
N PRO A 147 -14.62 -14.64 -27.43
CA PRO A 147 -15.79 -15.47 -27.22
C PRO A 147 -15.37 -16.93 -27.38
N VAL A 148 -15.53 -17.73 -26.32
CA VAL A 148 -15.51 -19.19 -26.43
C VAL A 148 -16.67 -19.52 -27.35
N SER A 149 -16.37 -19.86 -28.62
CA SER A 149 -17.36 -20.46 -29.49
C SER A 149 -17.87 -21.69 -28.76
N ASP A 150 -19.16 -21.67 -28.43
CA ASP A 150 -19.91 -22.87 -28.11
C ASP A 150 -19.89 -23.67 -29.42
N GLU A 151 -18.81 -24.43 -29.63
CA GLU A 151 -18.80 -25.51 -30.62
C GLU A 151 -19.90 -26.43 -30.12
N GLY A 152 -21.09 -26.20 -30.66
CA GLY A 152 -22.25 -27.05 -30.45
C GLY A 152 -21.77 -28.47 -30.61
N ASP A 153 -21.97 -29.23 -29.55
CA ASP A 153 -21.93 -30.68 -29.57
C ASP A 153 -22.98 -31.12 -30.60
N ASP A 154 -22.57 -31.12 -31.87
CA ASP A 154 -23.23 -31.72 -33.00
C ASP A 154 -23.02 -33.23 -32.89
N THR A 155 -23.44 -33.80 -31.76
CA THR A 155 -23.79 -35.22 -31.67
C THR A 155 -25.17 -35.38 -32.28
N ASP A 156 -25.21 -35.18 -33.60
CA ASP A 156 -26.32 -35.59 -34.44
C ASP A 156 -26.52 -37.10 -34.19
N PRO A 157 -27.66 -37.55 -33.65
CA PRO A 157 -27.86 -38.97 -33.38
C PRO A 157 -27.90 -39.72 -34.72
N GLU A 158 -26.93 -40.60 -34.97
CA GLU A 158 -26.94 -41.46 -36.16
C GLU A 158 -28.30 -42.17 -36.30
N PRO A 159 -28.98 -42.08 -37.46
CA PRO A 159 -30.22 -42.78 -37.67
C PRO A 159 -29.94 -44.28 -37.78
N LEU A 160 -30.48 -45.04 -36.83
CA LEU A 160 -30.51 -46.50 -36.86
C LEU A 160 -31.38 -46.99 -38.03
N PHE A 161 -30.75 -47.31 -39.16
CA PHE A 161 -31.29 -48.21 -40.18
C PHE A 161 -30.22 -49.13 -40.75
#